data_AF-A0A3A8YK14-F1
#
_entry.id   AF-A0A3A8YK14-F1
#
_cell.length_a   1.000
_cell.length_b   1.000
_cell.length_c   1.000
_cell.angle_alpha   90.00
_cell.angle_beta   90.00
_cell.angle_gamma   90.00
#
_symmetry.space_group_name_H-M   'P 1'
#
loop_
_entity.id
_entity.type
_entity.pdbx_description
1 polymer ?
#
loop_
_entity_poly.entity_id
_entity_poly.type
_entity_poly.pdbx_seq_one_letter_code
_entity_poly.pdbx_strand_id
1 'polypeptide(L)' 'MNPYDIPDHPVIVACMRTGYPPGMEPKEYTCPVCGDECETVYTDPLNQVMGCDVCLEAKDVYDYYEEMEE' A
#
# COMPACT_ATOMS: atom_id res chain seq x y z
N MET A 1 -31.54 23.52 -24.27
CA MET A 1 -30.43 22.57 -24.27
C MET A 1 -29.89 22.56 -25.69
N ASN A 2 -28.61 22.88 -25.88
CA ASN A 2 -28.01 22.90 -27.19
C ASN A 2 -27.91 21.42 -27.66
N PRO A 3 -28.34 21.04 -28.86
CA PRO A 3 -28.24 19.65 -29.33
C PRO A 3 -26.80 19.14 -29.43
N TYR A 4 -25.80 20.02 -29.29
CA TYR A 4 -24.38 19.71 -29.23
C TYR A 4 -23.83 19.59 -27.80
N ASP A 5 -24.65 19.79 -26.76
CA ASP A 5 -24.26 19.57 -25.36
C ASP A 5 -24.29 18.05 -25.06
N ILE A 6 -23.37 17.32 -25.67
CA ILE A 6 -23.19 15.88 -25.43
C ILE A 6 -22.31 15.73 -24.18
N PRO A 7 -22.74 14.97 -23.15
CA PRO A 7 -21.91 14.70 -21.99
C PRO A 7 -20.58 14.07 -22.39
N ASP A 8 -19.51 14.44 -21.67
CA ASP A 8 -18.21 13.83 -21.86
C ASP A 8 -18.28 12.31 -21.64
N HIS A 9 -17.45 11.59 -22.39
CA HIS A 9 -17.37 10.14 -22.26
C HIS A 9 -17.00 9.75 -20.82
N PRO A 10 -17.59 8.70 -20.22
CA PRO A 10 -17.35 8.33 -18.81
C PRO A 10 -15.87 8.19 -18.43
N VAL A 11 -15.01 7.77 -19.37
CA VAL A 11 -13.56 7.68 -19.17
C VAL A 11 -12.92 9.05 -18.95
N ILE A 12 -13.34 10.08 -19.68
CA ILE A 12 -12.83 11.45 -19.53
C ILE A 12 -13.20 11.98 -18.15
N VAL A 13 -14.46 11.81 -17.76
CA VAL A 13 -14.97 12.21 -16.43
C VAL A 13 -14.22 11.49 -15.32
N ALA A 14 -13.96 10.18 -15.46
CA ALA A 14 -13.17 9.41 -14.49
C ALA A 14 -11.74 9.94 -14.38
N CYS A 15 -11.04 10.12 -15.50
CA CYS A 15 -9.68 10.65 -15.51
C CYS A 15 -9.59 12.06 -14.90
N MET A 16 -10.55 12.95 -15.15
CA MET A 16 -10.58 14.28 -14.53
C MET A 16 -10.79 14.22 -13.02
N ARG A 17 -11.51 13.21 -12.52
CA ARG A 17 -11.82 13.05 -11.09
C ARG A 17 -10.70 12.37 -10.31
N THR A 18 -10.14 11.29 -10.83
CA THR A 18 -9.18 10.44 -10.09
C THR A 18 -7.75 10.59 -10.60
N GLY A 19 -7.54 11.15 -11.79
CA GLY A 19 -6.25 11.14 -12.48
C GLY A 19 -5.95 9.83 -13.24
N TYR A 20 -6.80 8.81 -13.09
CA TYR A 20 -6.57 7.48 -13.65
C TYR A 20 -7.76 7.00 -14.50
N PRO A 21 -7.53 6.32 -15.64
CA PRO A 21 -8.58 5.60 -16.34
C PRO A 21 -9.23 4.55 -15.43
N PRO A 22 -10.52 4.21 -15.65
CA PRO A 22 -11.18 3.15 -14.89
C PRO A 22 -10.38 1.84 -14.94
N GLY A 23 -10.13 1.23 -13.78
CA GLY A 23 -9.36 -0.01 -13.65
C GLY A 23 -7.83 0.15 -13.67
N MET A 24 -7.33 1.38 -13.85
CA MET A 24 -5.90 1.72 -13.78
C MET A 24 -5.59 2.59 -12.55
N GLU A 25 -6.49 2.58 -11.56
CA GLU A 25 -6.29 3.25 -10.29
C GLU A 25 -5.07 2.64 -9.57
N PRO A 26 -4.22 3.45 -8.92
CA PRO A 26 -3.07 2.95 -8.21
C PRO A 26 -3.56 2.00 -7.12
N LYS A 27 -3.02 0.78 -7.12
CA LYS A 27 -3.27 -0.15 -6.04
C LYS A 27 -2.60 0.39 -4.79
N GLU A 28 -3.36 0.55 -3.72
CA GLU A 28 -2.81 0.77 -2.39
C GLU A 28 -2.10 -0.52 -1.99
N TYR A 29 -0.76 -0.46 -1.91
CA TYR A 29 0.06 -1.57 -1.43
C TYR A 29 0.24 -1.40 0.07
N THR A 30 -0.59 -2.11 0.84
CA THR A 30 -0.57 -2.06 2.30
C THR A 30 0.05 -3.32 2.89
N CYS A 31 0.62 -3.22 4.09
CA CYS A 31 1.12 -4.37 4.82
C CYS A 31 -0.03 -5.35 5.14
N PRO A 32 0.09 -6.65 4.84
CA PRO A 32 -0.95 -7.62 5.16
C PRO A 32 -1.04 -7.95 6.67
N VAL A 33 -0.09 -7.48 7.48
CA VAL A 33 -0.05 -7.71 8.94
C VAL A 33 -0.67 -6.56 9.71
N CYS A 34 -0.26 -5.31 9.46
CA CYS A 34 -0.78 -4.14 10.18
C CYS A 34 -1.81 -3.30 9.38
N GLY A 35 -1.85 -3.43 8.05
CA GLY A 35 -2.74 -2.66 7.18
C GLY A 35 -2.24 -1.26 6.79
N ASP A 36 -1.08 -0.83 7.28
CA ASP A 36 -0.50 0.48 6.94
C ASP A 36 0.15 0.47 5.55
N GLU A 37 0.24 1.65 4.93
CA GLU A 37 1.08 1.86 3.74
C GLU A 37 2.55 1.66 4.13
N CYS A 38 3.24 0.77 3.41
CA CYS A 38 4.63 0.41 3.71
C CYS A 38 5.43 0.23 2.41
N GLU A 39 6.73 0.49 2.45
CA GLU A 39 7.60 0.31 1.28
C GLU A 39 8.14 -1.11 1.18
N THR A 40 8.39 -1.78 2.32
CA THR A 40 9.06 -3.09 2.36
C THR A 40 8.28 -4.10 3.18
N VAL A 41 8.05 -5.29 2.60
CA VAL A 41 7.47 -6.45 3.30
C VAL A 41 8.56 -7.50 3.50
N TYR A 42 8.72 -7.95 4.74
CA TYR A 42 9.67 -9.00 5.12
C TYR A 42 8.99 -10.36 5.15
N THR A 43 9.58 -11.34 4.47
CA THR A 43 9.09 -12.72 4.42
C THR A 43 10.13 -13.70 4.93
N ASP A 44 9.67 -14.83 5.46
CA ASP A 44 10.52 -15.96 5.81
C ASP A 44 10.98 -16.74 4.54
N PRO A 45 11.88 -17.74 4.68
CA PRO A 45 12.31 -18.58 3.56
C PRO A 45 11.20 -19.43 2.91
N LEU A 46 10.04 -19.56 3.55
CA LEU A 46 8.85 -20.25 3.02
C LEU A 46 7.85 -19.28 2.37
N ASN A 47 8.23 -18.00 2.19
CA ASN A 47 7.41 -16.90 1.71
C ASN A 47 6.19 -16.57 2.59
N GLN A 48 6.23 -16.90 3.88
CA GLN A 48 5.25 -16.39 4.84
C GLN A 48 5.59 -14.95 5.21
N VAL A 49 4.58 -14.08 5.22
CA VAL A 49 4.79 -12.67 5.56
C VAL A 49 4.93 -12.53 7.07
N MET A 50 6.05 -11.96 7.49
CA MET A 50 6.34 -11.70 8.91
C MET A 50 5.89 -10.29 9.32
N GLY A 51 5.94 -9.32 8.40
CA GLY A 51 5.55 -7.92 8.64
C GLY A 51 6.19 -6.95 7.66
N CYS A 52 6.15 -5.66 7.96
CA CYS A 52 6.74 -4.59 7.14
C CYS A 52 7.70 -3.70 7.94
N ASP A 53 8.30 -2.72 7.28
CA ASP A 53 9.18 -1.69 7.86
C ASP A 53 8.49 -0.77 8.86
N VAL A 54 7.16 -0.71 8.88
CA VAL A 54 6.38 0.07 9.84
C VAL A 54 6.08 -0.72 11.12
N CYS A 55 5.79 -2.01 11.01
CA CYS A 55 5.35 -2.83 12.14
C CYS A 55 6.42 -3.76 12.73
N LEU A 56 7.55 -3.94 12.05
CA LEU A 56 8.69 -4.70 12.54
C LEU A 56 9.83 -3.79 12.95
N GLU A 57 10.54 -4.20 13.99
CA GLU A 57 11.78 -3.57 14.43
C GLU A 57 12.92 -4.57 14.26
N ALA A 58 14.02 -4.13 13.65
CA ALA A 58 15.23 -4.94 13.54
C ALA A 58 16.11 -4.67 14.76
N LYS A 59 16.29 -5.70 15.60
CA LYS A 59 17.24 -5.68 16.71
C LYS A 59 18.36 -6.67 16.45
N ASP A 60 19.56 -6.33 16.88
CA ASP A 60 20.63 -7.32 16.91
C ASP A 60 20.47 -8.27 18.11
N VAL A 61 21.26 -9.34 18.13
CA VAL A 61 21.14 -10.38 19.15
C VAL A 61 21.54 -9.87 20.54
N TYR A 62 22.48 -8.93 20.63
CA TYR A 62 22.92 -8.37 21.91
C TYR A 62 21.86 -7.43 22.47
N ASP A 63 21.37 -6.48 21.66
CA ASP A 63 20.29 -5.56 22.04
C ASP A 63 19.06 -6.32 22.53
N TYR A 64 18.69 -7.40 21.84
CA TYR A 64 17.55 -8.23 22.20
C TYR A 64 17.70 -8.88 23.59
N TYR A 65 18.88 -9.42 23.92
CA TYR A 65 19.10 -10.07 25.22
C TYR A 65 19.30 -9.06 26.35
N GLU A 66 19.94 -7.92 26.11
CA GLU A 66 20.11 -6.86 27.12
C GLU A 66 18.76 -6.31 27.59
N GLU A 67 17.82 -6.07 26.67
CA GLU A 67 16.46 -5.60 27.01
C GLU A 67 15.61 -6.64 27.76
N MET A 68 15.91 -7.94 27.64
CA MET A 68 15.18 -9.01 28.34
C MET A 68 15.65 -9.22 29.79
N GLU A 69 16.84 -8.74 30.15
CA GLU A 69 17.41 -8.85 31.50
C GLU A 69 17.02 -7.68 32.43
N GLU A 70 16.39 -6.62 31.89
CA GLU A 70 15.84 -5.47 32.62
C GLU A 70 14.38 -5.68 33.09
#